data_AF-A0A3C1A006-F1
#
_entry.id   AF-A0A3C1A006-F1
#
_cell.length_a   1.000
_cell.length_b   1.000
_cell.length_c   1.000
_cell.angle_alpha   90.00
_cell.angle_beta   90.00
_cell.angle_gamma   90.00
#
_symmetry.space_group_name_H-M   'P 1'
#
loop_
_entity.id
_entity.type
_entity.pdbx_description
1 polymer ?
#
loop_
_entity_poly.entity_id
_entity_poly.type
_entity_poly.pdbx_seq_one_letter_code
_entity_poly.pdbx_strand_id
1 'polypeptide(L)'
;MEGRFERIFDGGGLVSRVVYGTVFLVEKWTKEVLFGCHNCGQCLLSYTGYTCTMRCPKGLRNGPCGGTSAAGKCEVYPDRWCVWYLIYTRCKRLHRLDTLRMMHPGVDWSLVGTPSWVNLLTGRDKVAEPFGLGKETR
;
A
#
# COMPACT_ATOMS: atom_id res chain seq x y z
N MET A 1 -5.37 -7.44 21.35
CA MET A 1 -4.99 -6.03 21.14
C MET A 1 -5.97 -5.31 20.21
N GLU A 2 -6.63 -6.01 19.28
CA GLU A 2 -7.73 -5.51 18.42
C GLU A 2 -8.73 -4.57 19.15
N GLY A 3 -9.36 -5.00 20.26
CA GLY A 3 -10.46 -4.25 20.89
C GLY A 3 -10.11 -2.93 21.61
N ARG A 4 -8.83 -2.56 21.73
CA ARG A 4 -8.43 -1.25 22.29
C ARG A 4 -8.32 -0.19 21.19
N PHE A 5 -7.80 -0.56 20.02
CA PHE A 5 -7.66 0.35 18.90
C PHE A 5 -9.00 0.59 18.20
N GLU A 6 -9.85 -0.44 18.09
CA GLU A 6 -11.21 -0.27 17.58
C GLU A 6 -11.97 0.81 18.35
N ARG A 7 -11.91 0.83 19.69
CA ARG A 7 -12.57 1.88 20.50
C ARG A 7 -12.05 3.30 20.29
N ILE A 8 -10.79 3.47 19.87
CA ILE A 8 -10.19 4.80 19.59
C ILE A 8 -10.61 5.29 18.20
N PHE A 9 -10.74 4.37 17.25
CA PHE A 9 -11.05 4.65 15.85
C PHE A 9 -12.51 4.34 15.48
N ASP A 10 -13.34 3.93 16.44
CA ASP A 10 -14.76 3.68 16.24
C ASP A 10 -15.44 5.01 15.94
N GLY A 11 -16.02 5.11 14.74
CA GLY A 11 -16.35 6.37 14.05
C GLY A 11 -17.52 7.18 14.65
N GLY A 12 -17.94 6.91 15.88
CA GLY A 12 -19.11 7.55 16.50
C GLY A 12 -18.83 8.87 17.21
N GLY A 13 -17.63 9.07 17.77
CA GLY A 13 -17.31 10.22 18.64
C GLY A 13 -16.51 11.33 17.96
N LEU A 14 -16.68 12.58 18.42
CA LEU A 14 -15.89 13.74 17.96
C LEU A 14 -14.36 13.51 18.12
N VAL A 15 -13.94 12.90 19.23
CA VAL A 15 -12.53 12.58 19.51
C VAL A 15 -11.97 11.61 18.46
N SER A 16 -12.73 10.56 18.13
CA SER A 16 -12.35 9.58 17.10
C SER A 16 -12.16 10.25 15.73
N ARG A 17 -13.09 11.14 15.34
CA ARG A 17 -12.98 11.90 14.07
C ARG A 17 -11.75 12.81 14.02
N VAL A 18 -11.45 13.50 15.11
CA VAL A 18 -10.27 14.39 15.21
C VAL A 18 -8.98 13.58 15.15
N VAL A 19 -8.88 12.49 15.92
CA VAL A 19 -7.70 11.61 15.92
C VAL A 19 -7.49 11.00 14.54
N TYR A 20 -8.54 10.44 13.95
CA TYR A 20 -8.50 9.85 12.60
C TYR A 20 -8.03 10.86 11.55
N GLY A 21 -8.61 12.07 11.54
CA GLY A 21 -8.24 13.13 10.60
C GLY A 21 -6.79 13.58 10.77
N THR A 22 -6.33 13.72 12.01
CA THR A 22 -4.94 14.11 12.31
C THR A 22 -3.96 13.04 11.85
N VAL A 23 -4.21 11.77 12.17
CA VAL A 23 -3.40 10.64 11.70
C VAL A 23 -3.32 10.63 10.18
N PHE A 24 -4.46 10.78 9.49
CA PHE A 24 -4.48 10.82 8.03
C PHE A 24 -3.65 11.96 7.45
N LEU A 25 -3.77 13.18 7.98
CA LEU A 25 -3.02 14.34 7.49
C LEU A 25 -1.50 14.15 7.64
N VAL A 26 -1.05 13.73 8.84
CA VAL A 26 0.37 13.49 9.11
C VAL A 26 0.90 12.34 8.25
N GLU A 27 0.14 11.25 8.15
CA GLU A 27 0.50 10.10 7.33
C GLU A 27 0.63 10.47 5.86
N LYS A 28 -0.40 11.14 5.31
CA LYS A 28 -0.46 11.56 3.91
C LYS A 28 0.74 12.43 3.57
N TRP A 29 0.94 13.52 4.32
CA TRP A 29 2.02 14.46 4.07
C TRP A 29 3.39 13.76 4.12
N THR A 30 3.64 12.99 5.18
CA THR A 30 4.92 12.28 5.36
C THR A 30 5.17 11.29 4.22
N LYS A 31 4.17 10.47 3.86
CA LYS A 31 4.36 9.41 2.85
C LYS A 31 4.37 9.95 1.42
N GLU A 32 3.63 11.01 1.11
CA GLU A 32 3.68 11.69 -0.19
C GLU A 32 5.06 12.31 -0.42
N VAL A 33 5.55 13.10 0.55
CA VAL A 33 6.84 13.79 0.44
C VAL A 33 8.01 12.82 0.36
N LEU A 34 8.04 11.80 1.24
CA LEU A 34 9.20 10.91 1.33
C LEU A 34 9.20 9.79 0.27
N PHE A 35 8.02 9.28 -0.11
CA PHE A 35 7.93 8.05 -0.92
C PHE A 35 7.08 8.18 -2.19
N GLY A 36 6.49 9.36 -2.44
CA GLY A 36 5.53 9.55 -3.53
C GLY A 36 4.32 8.64 -3.37
N CYS A 37 3.77 8.55 -2.15
CA CYS A 37 2.58 7.75 -1.86
C CYS A 37 1.35 8.26 -2.62
N HIS A 38 0.46 7.36 -3.03
CA HIS A 38 -0.83 7.68 -3.66
C HIS A 38 -2.03 7.29 -2.77
N ASN A 39 -1.84 7.18 -1.45
CA ASN A 39 -2.88 6.98 -0.43
C ASN A 39 -3.91 5.87 -0.72
N CYS A 40 -3.44 4.68 -1.14
CA CYS A 40 -4.32 3.54 -1.42
C CYS A 40 -4.92 2.84 -0.18
N GLY A 41 -4.77 3.38 1.02
CA GLY A 41 -5.36 2.83 2.25
C GLY A 41 -4.73 1.54 2.79
N GLN A 42 -3.95 0.79 2.01
CA GLN A 42 -3.26 -0.43 2.46
C GLN A 42 -1.79 -0.36 2.04
N CYS A 43 -0.92 0.00 2.98
CA CYS A 43 0.46 0.40 2.68
C CYS A 43 1.40 -0.80 2.57
N LEU A 44 2.20 -0.84 1.50
CA LEU A 44 3.19 -1.90 1.24
C LEU A 44 4.65 -1.43 1.32
N LEU A 45 4.92 -0.19 1.77
CA LEU A 45 6.26 0.40 1.74
C LEU A 45 7.33 -0.44 2.45
N SER A 46 6.98 -1.10 3.55
CA SER A 46 7.88 -1.98 4.31
C SER A 46 8.33 -3.21 3.51
N TYR A 47 7.49 -3.69 2.60
CA TYR A 47 7.74 -4.86 1.75
C TYR A 47 8.45 -4.50 0.44
N THR A 48 8.23 -3.27 -0.06
CA THR A 48 8.64 -2.84 -1.40
C THR A 48 9.86 -1.92 -1.39
N GLY A 49 10.71 -2.05 -0.38
CA GLY A 49 11.93 -1.25 -0.25
C GLY A 49 11.64 0.25 -0.24
N TYR A 50 10.57 0.65 0.45
CA TYR A 50 10.10 2.02 0.58
C TYR A 50 9.77 2.69 -0.77
N THR A 51 9.28 1.91 -1.72
CA THR A 51 8.79 2.43 -3.02
C THR A 51 7.30 2.17 -3.14
N CYS A 52 6.50 3.23 -3.29
CA CYS A 52 5.05 3.08 -3.46
C CYS A 52 4.72 2.38 -4.78
N THR A 53 4.07 1.21 -4.72
CA THR A 53 3.65 0.41 -5.90
C THR A 53 2.61 1.13 -6.75
N MET A 54 1.80 1.98 -6.13
CA MET A 54 0.77 2.77 -6.80
C MET A 54 1.31 3.87 -7.71
N ARG A 55 2.63 4.13 -7.69
CA ARG A 55 3.30 4.96 -8.71
C ARG A 55 3.37 4.26 -10.07
N CYS A 56 3.12 2.94 -10.11
CA CYS A 56 3.04 2.19 -11.35
C CYS A 56 1.79 2.63 -12.12
N PRO A 57 1.91 3.02 -13.40
CA PRO A 57 0.75 3.46 -14.18
C PRO A 57 -0.27 2.35 -14.43
N LYS A 58 0.15 1.09 -14.30
CA LYS A 58 -0.71 -0.08 -14.41
C LYS A 58 -1.41 -0.43 -13.08
N GLY A 59 -1.17 0.34 -12.00
CA GLY A 59 -1.77 0.10 -10.69
C GLY A 59 -1.35 -1.22 -10.01
N LEU A 60 -0.24 -1.82 -10.43
CA LEU A 60 0.14 -3.17 -10.03
C LEU A 60 0.77 -3.21 -8.62
N ARG A 61 0.03 -3.82 -7.68
CA ARG A 61 0.49 -4.11 -6.32
C ARG A 61 1.44 -5.29 -6.20
N ASN A 62 1.31 -6.25 -7.09
CA ASN A 62 2.20 -7.39 -7.23
C ASN A 62 2.78 -7.34 -8.65
N GLY A 63 4.09 -7.49 -8.79
CA GLY A 63 4.77 -7.39 -10.08
C GLY A 63 5.99 -8.30 -10.14
N PRO A 64 6.87 -8.12 -11.15
CA PRO A 64 6.78 -7.16 -12.25
C PRO A 64 5.75 -7.56 -13.33
N CYS A 65 5.42 -6.60 -14.22
CA CYS A 65 4.44 -6.80 -15.31
C CYS A 65 5.03 -7.34 -16.63
N GLY A 66 6.31 -7.70 -16.65
CA GLY A 66 7.04 -8.04 -17.88
C GLY A 66 7.43 -6.84 -18.75
N GLY A 67 6.67 -5.74 -18.72
CA GLY A 67 6.93 -4.51 -19.50
C GLY A 67 8.05 -3.61 -18.95
N THR A 68 9.14 -4.18 -18.43
CA THR A 68 10.32 -3.40 -18.03
C THR A 68 11.37 -3.54 -19.13
N SER A 69 11.87 -2.43 -19.66
CA SER A 69 12.91 -2.48 -20.69
C SER A 69 14.21 -3.09 -20.15
N ALA A 70 15.08 -3.56 -21.04
CA ALA A 70 16.42 -4.02 -20.66
C ALA A 70 17.23 -2.96 -19.88
N ALA A 71 16.95 -1.68 -20.14
CA ALA A 71 17.54 -0.55 -19.43
C ALA A 71 16.80 -0.17 -18.12
N GLY A 72 15.81 -0.95 -17.68
CA GLY A 72 15.05 -0.71 -16.43
C GLY A 72 13.93 0.34 -16.52
N LYS A 73 13.58 0.80 -17.72
CA LYS A 73 12.53 1.81 -17.96
C LYS A 73 11.14 1.18 -18.03
N CYS A 74 10.10 1.98 -17.77
CA CYS A 74 8.71 1.54 -17.87
C CYS A 74 8.25 1.47 -19.34
N GLU A 75 7.55 0.42 -19.73
CA GLU A 75 6.93 0.30 -21.06
C GLU A 75 5.97 1.46 -21.38
N VAL A 76 5.12 1.85 -20.42
CA VAL A 76 4.10 2.90 -20.63
C VAL A 76 4.72 4.29 -20.68
N TYR A 77 5.82 4.50 -19.95
CA TYR A 77 6.50 5.79 -19.85
C TYR A 77 8.02 5.57 -19.96
N PRO A 78 8.56 5.57 -21.20
CA PRO A 78 9.96 5.22 -21.45
C PRO A 78 10.98 6.19 -20.83
N ASP A 79 10.54 7.42 -20.53
CA ASP A 79 11.34 8.47 -19.89
C ASP A 79 11.68 8.14 -18.43
N ARG A 80 10.81 7.40 -17.72
CA ARG A 80 10.95 7.12 -16.28
C ARG A 80 11.32 5.68 -15.95
N TRP A 81 11.95 5.51 -14.78
CA TRP A 81 12.29 4.20 -14.24
C TRP A 81 11.03 3.38 -13.91
N CYS A 82 11.06 2.09 -14.22
CA CYS A 82 10.01 1.18 -13.81
C CYS A 82 9.98 1.08 -12.27
N VAL A 83 8.79 1.24 -11.68
CA VAL A 83 8.59 1.16 -10.23
C VAL A 83 9.07 -0.19 -9.69
N TRP A 84 8.76 -1.29 -10.38
CA TRP A 84 9.18 -2.64 -9.96
C TRP A 84 10.68 -2.89 -10.13
N TYR A 85 11.32 -2.25 -11.10
CA TYR A 85 12.78 -2.25 -11.19
C TYR A 85 13.42 -1.55 -9.98
N LEU A 86 12.87 -0.39 -9.56
CA LEU A 86 13.32 0.32 -8.37
C LEU A 86 13.09 -0.48 -7.09
N ILE A 87 11.91 -1.12 -6.95
CA ILE A 87 11.57 -2.00 -5.82
C ILE A 87 12.61 -3.11 -5.71
N TYR A 88 12.84 -3.85 -6.79
CA TYR A 88 13.81 -4.94 -6.83
C TYR A 88 15.21 -4.46 -6.43
N THR A 89 15.68 -3.37 -7.05
CA THR A 89 17.02 -2.82 -6.79
C THR A 89 17.19 -2.39 -5.34
N ARG A 90 16.18 -1.74 -4.75
CA ARG A 90 16.20 -1.33 -3.33
C ARG A 90 16.11 -2.51 -2.39
N CYS A 91 15.22 -3.47 -2.62
CA CYS A 91 15.12 -4.67 -1.78
C CYS A 91 16.39 -5.52 -1.85
N LYS A 92 17.03 -5.62 -3.02
CA LYS A 92 18.35 -6.27 -3.16
C LYS A 92 19.40 -5.60 -2.29
N ARG A 93 19.49 -4.26 -2.32
CA ARG A 93 20.41 -3.49 -1.48
C ARG A 93 20.11 -3.61 0.02
N LEU A 94 18.84 -3.76 0.39
CA LEU A 94 18.40 -3.92 1.77
C LEU A 94 18.45 -5.37 2.25
N HIS A 95 18.88 -6.33 1.43
CA HIS A 95 18.84 -7.77 1.72
C HIS A 95 17.43 -8.27 2.10
N ARG A 96 16.39 -7.76 1.42
CA ARG A 96 14.97 -8.08 1.65
C ARG A 96 14.29 -8.61 0.39
N LEU A 97 14.97 -9.42 -0.44
CA LEU A 97 14.33 -9.96 -1.64
C LEU A 97 13.20 -10.95 -1.31
N ASP A 98 13.24 -11.59 -0.15
CA ASP A 98 12.19 -12.50 0.30
C ASP A 98 10.83 -11.81 0.45
N THR A 99 10.81 -10.51 0.75
CA THR A 99 9.54 -9.78 0.87
C THR A 99 8.81 -9.66 -0.46
N LEU A 100 9.53 -9.73 -1.58
CA LEU A 100 8.93 -9.67 -2.92
C LEU A 100 8.30 -10.99 -3.36
N ARG A 101 8.52 -12.08 -2.61
CA ARG A 101 7.86 -13.38 -2.86
C ARG A 101 6.47 -13.45 -2.24
N MET A 102 6.13 -12.54 -1.33
CA MET A 102 4.81 -12.48 -0.73
C MET A 102 3.80 -11.85 -1.69
N MET A 103 2.68 -12.52 -1.91
CA MET A 103 1.54 -11.94 -2.61
C MET A 103 0.72 -11.08 -1.66
N HIS A 104 0.49 -9.83 -2.05
CA HIS A 104 -0.37 -8.91 -1.31
C HIS A 104 -1.78 -8.87 -1.92
N PRO A 105 -2.82 -8.61 -1.11
CA PRO A 105 -4.16 -8.42 -1.64
C PRO A 105 -4.21 -7.27 -2.64
N GLY A 106 -5.14 -7.38 -3.58
CA GLY A 106 -5.50 -6.29 -4.48
C GLY A 106 -5.85 -5.01 -3.71
N VAL A 107 -5.86 -3.88 -4.40
CA VAL A 107 -6.30 -2.62 -3.79
C VAL A 107 -7.79 -2.72 -3.49
N ASP A 108 -8.16 -2.57 -2.23
CA ASP A 108 -9.53 -2.30 -1.84
C ASP A 108 -9.82 -0.81 -2.10
N TRP A 109 -10.61 -0.54 -3.13
CA TRP A 109 -10.97 0.82 -3.54
C TRP A 109 -11.79 1.56 -2.48
N SER A 110 -12.46 0.86 -1.58
CA SER A 110 -13.21 1.47 -0.47
C SER A 110 -12.29 2.10 0.60
N LEU A 111 -11.02 1.71 0.63
CA LEU A 111 -10.02 2.23 1.57
C LEU A 111 -9.16 3.34 0.96
N VAL A 112 -9.31 3.68 -0.31
CA VAL A 112 -8.53 4.76 -0.93
C VAL A 112 -8.87 6.09 -0.25
N GLY A 113 -7.83 6.86 0.09
CA GLY A 113 -8.00 8.12 0.83
C GLY A 113 -8.23 7.96 2.33
N THR A 114 -8.02 6.77 2.89
CA THR A 114 -8.07 6.52 4.34
C THR A 114 -6.66 6.27 4.92
N PRO A 115 -6.42 6.52 6.22
CA PRO A 115 -5.11 6.31 6.85
C PRO A 115 -4.78 4.82 6.93
N SER A 116 -3.69 4.43 6.28
CA SER A 116 -3.30 3.02 6.20
C SER A 116 -2.85 2.45 7.55
N TRP A 117 -2.35 3.27 8.47
CA TRP A 117 -2.03 2.80 9.82
C TRP A 117 -3.28 2.44 10.62
N VAL A 118 -4.35 3.23 10.48
CA VAL A 118 -5.63 2.88 11.13
C VAL A 118 -6.16 1.58 10.54
N ASN A 119 -6.17 1.46 9.21
CA ASN A 119 -6.64 0.23 8.55
C ASN A 119 -5.84 -1.01 8.93
N LEU A 120 -4.51 -0.88 9.09
CA LEU A 120 -3.65 -1.97 9.58
C LEU A 120 -4.00 -2.36 11.02
N LEU A 121 -4.16 -1.37 11.89
CA LEU A 121 -4.46 -1.60 13.32
C LEU A 121 -5.87 -2.17 13.54
N THR A 122 -6.83 -1.82 12.69
CA THR A 122 -8.21 -2.34 12.72
C THR A 122 -8.39 -3.58 11.83
N GLY A 123 -7.33 -4.07 11.18
CA GLY A 123 -7.37 -5.23 10.28
C GLY A 123 -8.21 -5.05 9.00
N ARG A 124 -8.63 -3.83 8.67
CA ARG A 124 -9.39 -3.51 7.44
C ARG A 124 -8.54 -3.72 6.19
N ASP A 125 -7.22 -3.65 6.32
CA ASP A 125 -6.28 -3.77 5.20
C ASP A 125 -6.07 -5.21 4.70
N LYS A 126 -6.47 -6.22 5.49
CA LYS A 126 -6.26 -7.65 5.20
C LYS A 126 -7.20 -8.19 4.11
N VAL A 127 -8.27 -7.48 3.78
CA VAL A 127 -9.35 -7.99 2.93
C VAL A 127 -9.27 -7.33 1.56
N ALA A 128 -9.00 -8.12 0.53
CA ALA A 128 -9.64 -7.89 -0.77
C ALA A 128 -10.61 -9.05 -0.92
N GLU A 129 -11.91 -8.81 -0.71
CA GLU A 129 -12.92 -9.80 -1.10
C GLU A 129 -12.66 -10.10 -2.59
N PRO A 130 -12.42 -11.36 -2.98
CA PRO A 130 -12.35 -11.69 -4.39
C PRO A 130 -13.68 -11.29 -5.03
N PHE A 131 -13.65 -10.78 -6.24
CA PHE A 131 -14.81 -10.27 -6.98
C PHE A 131 -15.99 -11.28 -6.94
N GLY A 132 -16.93 -11.08 -6.02
CA GLY A 132 -18.13 -11.93 -5.86
C GLY A 132 -17.92 -13.30 -5.17
N LEU A 133 -16.75 -13.60 -4.60
CA LEU A 133 -16.54 -14.82 -3.82
C LEU A 133 -16.52 -14.47 -2.35
N GLY A 134 -17.70 -14.47 -1.73
CA GLY A 134 -17.84 -14.32 -0.30
C GLY A 134 -16.95 -15.32 0.45
N LYS A 135 -16.55 -14.93 1.67
CA LYS A 135 -15.70 -15.66 2.62
C LYS A 135 -16.07 -17.15 2.77
N GLU A 136 -15.60 -17.99 1.86
CA GLU A 136 -15.50 -19.44 2.03
C GLU A 136 -14.09 -19.89 1.67
N THR A 137 -13.14 -19.58 2.54
CA THR A 137 -11.94 -20.42 2.69
C THR A 137 -11.80 -20.69 4.19
N ARG A 138 -12.22 -21.90 4.55
CA ARG A 138 -12.15 -22.50 5.88
C ARG A 138 -10.74 -23.01 6.15
#